data_AF-A0A9W9PD86-F1
#
_entry.id   AF-A0A9W9PD86-F1
#
_cell.length_a   1.000
_cell.length_b   1.000
_cell.length_c   1.000
_cell.angle_alpha   90.00
_cell.angle_beta   90.00
_cell.angle_gamma   90.00
#
_symmetry.space_group_name_H-M   'P 1'
#
loop_
_entity.id
_entity.type
_entity.pdbx_description
1 polymer ?
#
loop_
_entity_poly.entity_id
_entity_poly.type
_entity_poly.pdbx_seq_one_letter_code
_entity_poly.pdbx_strand_id
1 'polypeptide(L)'
;MPFPTDSVPSVGPQAAAVIGGSFLTGAMACLSGVVIPVFLDTDTDSAHLLRQWVRVYHYGHIYMPTLCVGTFGLYQYTALHKYRKNGDWLLYAVAGATTIAMVPFTWIFMAPTNNVLFGLDKSATTSTLVENFASVQNIVVKWSWLHDFRCIFPFVGVLLGFRGILRELGA
;
A
#
# COMPACT_ATOMS: atom_id res chain seq x y z
N MET A 1 41.27 -21.74 -24.09
CA MET A 1 40.60 -20.55 -23.51
C MET A 1 39.16 -20.92 -23.23
N PRO A 2 38.67 -20.87 -21.99
CA PRO A 2 37.24 -20.93 -21.75
C PRO A 2 36.62 -19.57 -22.10
N PHE A 3 35.48 -19.57 -22.78
CA PHE A 3 34.67 -18.38 -23.00
C PHE A 3 34.17 -17.83 -21.65
N PRO A 4 34.07 -16.50 -21.46
CA PRO A 4 33.38 -15.94 -20.30
C PRO A 4 31.94 -16.46 -20.31
N THR A 5 31.56 -17.22 -19.29
CA THR A 5 30.14 -17.47 -19.04
C THR A 5 29.58 -16.20 -18.45
N ASP A 6 29.03 -15.32 -19.28
CA ASP A 6 28.20 -14.20 -18.83
C ASP A 6 27.03 -14.81 -18.05
N SER A 7 27.20 -14.91 -16.73
CA SER A 7 26.17 -15.46 -15.87
C SER A 7 25.03 -14.45 -15.82
N VAL A 8 23.86 -14.87 -16.28
CA VAL A 8 22.63 -14.07 -16.25
C VAL A 8 22.47 -13.47 -14.84
N PRO A 9 22.26 -12.14 -14.70
CA PRO A 9 22.11 -11.53 -13.38
C PRO A 9 20.98 -12.22 -12.61
N SER A 10 21.26 -12.67 -11.40
CA SER A 10 20.20 -13.18 -10.51
C SER A 10 19.31 -12.01 -10.08
N VAL A 11 18.11 -11.95 -10.66
CA VAL A 11 17.09 -10.91 -10.38
C VAL A 11 16.03 -11.39 -9.38
N GLY A 12 16.26 -12.52 -8.69
CA GLY A 12 15.27 -13.16 -7.81
C GLY A 12 14.69 -12.23 -6.74
N PRO A 13 15.52 -11.63 -5.86
CA PRO A 13 15.05 -10.68 -4.85
C PRO A 13 14.34 -9.46 -5.44
N GLN A 14 14.83 -8.93 -6.56
CA GLN A 14 14.27 -7.78 -7.27
C GLN A 14 12.87 -8.10 -7.81
N ALA A 15 12.74 -9.24 -8.49
CA ALA A 15 11.48 -9.72 -9.04
C ALA A 15 10.47 -10.00 -7.92
N ALA A 16 10.89 -10.63 -6.82
CA ALA A 16 10.05 -10.85 -5.65
C ALA A 16 9.55 -9.52 -5.04
N ALA A 17 10.41 -8.50 -4.96
CA ALA A 17 10.00 -7.16 -4.50
C ALA A 17 8.97 -6.51 -5.44
N VAL A 18 9.20 -6.57 -6.76
CA VAL A 18 8.26 -6.02 -7.76
C VAL A 18 6.91 -6.73 -7.72
N ILE A 19 6.91 -8.06 -7.62
CA ILE A 19 5.68 -8.87 -7.50
C ILE A 19 4.94 -8.53 -6.20
N GLY A 20 5.66 -8.49 -5.07
CA GLY A 20 5.09 -8.14 -3.76
C GLY A 20 4.49 -6.74 -3.74
N GLY A 21 5.21 -5.75 -4.30
CA GLY A 21 4.72 -4.38 -4.43
C GLY A 21 3.53 -4.26 -5.37
N SER A 22 3.50 -5.03 -6.46
CA SER A 22 2.38 -5.04 -7.43
C SER A 22 1.13 -5.63 -6.79
N PHE A 23 1.26 -6.75 -6.09
CA PHE A 23 0.19 -7.37 -5.35
C PHE A 23 -0.35 -6.44 -4.25
N LEU A 24 0.54 -5.82 -3.46
CA LEU A 24 0.17 -4.82 -2.44
C LEU A 24 -0.62 -3.66 -3.06
N THR A 25 -0.10 -3.08 -4.14
CA THR A 25 -0.75 -1.95 -4.84
C THR A 25 -2.14 -2.36 -5.35
N GLY A 26 -2.26 -3.51 -6.01
CA GLY A 26 -3.54 -4.00 -6.53
C GLY A 26 -4.55 -4.28 -5.43
N ALA A 27 -4.13 -4.94 -4.34
CA ALA A 27 -4.98 -5.19 -3.19
C ALA A 27 -5.46 -3.88 -2.52
N MET A 28 -4.59 -2.88 -2.41
CA MET A 28 -4.95 -1.57 -1.89
C MET A 28 -5.92 -0.83 -2.82
N ALA A 29 -5.63 -0.79 -4.12
CA ALA A 29 -6.49 -0.14 -5.10
C ALA A 29 -7.89 -0.77 -5.17
N CYS A 30 -8.00 -2.09 -4.95
CA CYS A 30 -9.29 -2.78 -4.87
C CYS A 30 -10.18 -2.26 -3.72
N LEU A 31 -9.58 -1.88 -2.57
CA LEU A 31 -10.37 -1.35 -1.45
C LEU A 31 -11.09 -0.06 -1.84
N SER A 32 -10.37 0.92 -2.37
CA SER A 32 -10.96 2.22 -2.74
C SER A 32 -11.74 2.17 -4.06
N GLY A 33 -11.31 1.34 -5.01
CA GLY A 33 -11.91 1.27 -6.34
C GLY A 33 -13.13 0.35 -6.44
N VAL A 34 -13.31 -0.59 -5.50
CA VAL A 34 -14.41 -1.55 -5.53
C VAL A 34 -15.12 -1.64 -4.18
N VAL A 35 -14.40 -1.91 -3.09
CA VAL A 35 -15.03 -2.20 -1.79
C VAL A 35 -15.77 -0.98 -1.24
N ILE A 36 -15.13 0.20 -1.21
CA ILE A 36 -15.78 1.42 -0.72
C ILE A 36 -17.00 1.82 -1.57
N PRO A 37 -16.93 1.84 -2.92
CA PRO A 37 -18.11 2.06 -3.75
C PRO A 37 -19.27 1.10 -3.45
N VAL A 38 -18.98 -0.19 -3.25
CA VAL A 38 -20.02 -1.16 -2.86
C VAL A 38 -20.68 -0.76 -1.55
N PHE A 39 -19.90 -0.40 -0.52
CA PHE A 39 -20.46 0.02 0.76
C PHE A 39 -21.35 1.26 0.63
N LEU A 40 -20.88 2.26 -0.12
CA LEU A 40 -21.60 3.51 -0.34
C LEU A 40 -22.91 3.32 -1.13
N ASP A 41 -22.97 2.31 -1.99
CA ASP A 41 -24.15 1.98 -2.82
C ASP A 41 -25.14 1.07 -2.08
N THR A 42 -24.66 0.11 -1.29
CA THR A 42 -25.51 -0.92 -0.67
C THR A 42 -25.97 -0.59 0.75
N ASP A 43 -25.21 0.21 1.50
CA ASP A 43 -25.58 0.51 2.88
C ASP A 43 -26.70 1.56 2.94
N THR A 44 -27.64 1.35 3.87
CA THR A 44 -28.80 2.24 4.05
C THR A 44 -28.76 3.01 5.38
N ASP A 45 -27.82 2.68 6.26
CA ASP A 45 -27.67 3.31 7.58
C ASP A 45 -26.20 3.45 8.00
N SER A 46 -25.95 4.43 8.85
CA SER A 46 -24.60 4.81 9.28
C SER A 46 -23.90 3.72 10.08
N ALA A 47 -24.63 3.00 10.92
CA ALA A 47 -24.03 2.03 11.82
C ALA A 47 -23.50 0.82 11.05
N HIS A 48 -24.23 0.38 10.03
CA HIS A 48 -23.78 -0.68 9.14
C HIS A 48 -22.55 -0.25 8.32
N LEU A 49 -22.59 0.93 7.69
CA LEU A 49 -21.46 1.46 6.91
C LEU A 49 -20.18 1.62 7.75
N LEU A 50 -20.30 2.16 8.96
CA LEU A 50 -19.18 2.29 9.89
C LEU A 50 -18.59 0.93 10.24
N ARG A 51 -19.44 -0.06 10.55
CA ARG A 51 -19.00 -1.40 10.89
C ARG A 51 -18.27 -2.08 9.73
N GLN A 52 -18.78 -1.94 8.50
CA GLN A 52 -18.12 -2.49 7.31
C GLN A 52 -16.75 -1.83 7.09
N TRP A 53 -16.68 -0.51 7.16
CA TRP A 53 -15.43 0.23 7.04
C TRP A 53 -14.41 -0.16 8.14
N VAL A 54 -14.84 -0.26 9.40
CA VAL A 54 -13.97 -0.67 10.53
C VAL A 54 -13.40 -2.07 10.29
N ARG A 55 -14.19 -3.00 9.74
CA ARG A 55 -13.71 -4.35 9.42
C ARG A 55 -12.72 -4.35 8.25
N VAL A 56 -12.97 -3.56 7.21
CA VAL A 56 -11.99 -3.38 6.12
C VAL A 56 -10.68 -2.81 6.64
N TYR A 57 -10.73 -1.77 7.47
CA TYR A 57 -9.53 -1.24 8.10
C TYR A 57 -8.83 -2.29 8.96
N HIS A 58 -9.58 -3.05 9.76
CA HIS A 58 -9.02 -4.07 10.65
C HIS A 58 -8.19 -5.10 9.88
N TYR A 59 -8.68 -5.64 8.76
CA TYR A 59 -7.88 -6.57 7.98
C TYR A 59 -6.78 -5.85 7.18
N GLY A 60 -7.08 -4.68 6.62
CA GLY A 60 -6.12 -3.88 5.84
C GLY A 60 -4.87 -3.50 6.63
N HIS A 61 -5.02 -3.00 7.86
CA HIS A 61 -3.88 -2.57 8.69
C HIS A 61 -3.00 -3.72 9.21
N ILE A 62 -3.50 -4.96 9.20
CA ILE A 62 -2.71 -6.15 9.56
C ILE A 62 -1.90 -6.62 8.36
N TYR A 63 -2.56 -6.87 7.23
CA TYR A 63 -1.92 -7.52 6.09
C TYR A 63 -1.08 -6.56 5.24
N MET A 64 -1.59 -5.37 4.93
CA MET A 64 -0.95 -4.48 3.95
C MET A 64 0.37 -3.88 4.46
N PRO A 65 0.48 -3.39 5.71
CA PRO A 65 1.77 -2.94 6.25
C PRO A 65 2.80 -4.06 6.33
N THR A 66 2.39 -5.29 6.62
CA THR A 66 3.29 -6.46 6.65
C THR A 66 3.89 -6.71 5.26
N LEU A 67 3.07 -6.71 4.21
CA LEU A 67 3.53 -6.82 2.82
C LEU A 67 4.41 -5.63 2.40
N CYS A 68 4.07 -4.42 2.84
CA CYS A 68 4.85 -3.22 2.59
C CYS A 68 6.27 -3.33 3.18
N VAL A 69 6.39 -3.74 4.44
CA VAL A 69 7.68 -3.92 5.13
C VAL A 69 8.49 -5.04 4.49
N GLY A 70 7.86 -6.15 4.12
CA GLY A 70 8.53 -7.24 3.40
C GLY A 70 9.08 -6.80 2.05
N THR A 71 8.27 -6.09 1.26
CA THR A 71 8.66 -5.53 -0.05
C THR A 71 9.79 -4.52 0.08
N PHE A 72 9.69 -3.60 1.06
CA PHE A 72 10.76 -2.68 1.41
C PHE A 72 12.06 -3.42 1.75
N GLY A 73 11.98 -4.46 2.58
CA GLY A 73 13.13 -5.27 2.97
C GLY A 73 13.85 -5.91 1.78
N LEU A 74 13.09 -6.44 0.82
CA LEU A 74 13.66 -7.01 -0.42
C LEU A 74 14.34 -5.95 -1.29
N TYR A 75 13.73 -4.76 -1.43
CA TYR A 75 14.36 -3.64 -2.14
C TYR A 75 15.66 -3.18 -1.46
N GLN A 76 15.66 -3.01 -0.14
CA GLN A 76 16.87 -2.57 0.58
C GLN A 76 17.95 -3.65 0.61
N TYR A 77 17.57 -4.93 0.72
CA TYR A 77 18.50 -6.04 0.58
C TYR A 77 19.20 -5.99 -0.79
N THR A 78 18.42 -5.82 -1.87
CA THR A 78 18.96 -5.68 -3.23
C THR A 78 19.89 -4.47 -3.34
N ALA A 79 19.45 -3.31 -2.86
CA ALA A 79 20.24 -2.08 -2.90
C ALA A 79 21.57 -2.26 -2.18
N LEU A 80 21.57 -2.79 -0.95
CA LEU A 80 22.78 -3.04 -0.18
C LEU A 80 23.72 -4.03 -0.87
N HIS A 81 23.18 -5.10 -1.44
CA HIS A 81 23.97 -6.09 -2.17
C HIS A 81 24.67 -5.47 -3.40
N LYS A 82 23.96 -4.64 -4.15
CA LYS A 82 24.50 -3.97 -5.34
C LYS A 82 25.49 -2.88 -4.99
N TYR A 83 25.22 -2.10 -3.94
CA TYR A 83 26.15 -1.10 -3.43
C TYR A 83 27.52 -1.73 -3.10
N ARG A 84 27.51 -2.87 -2.39
CA ARG A 84 28.73 -3.62 -2.06
C ARG A 84 29.51 -4.17 -3.26
N LYS A 85 28.85 -4.32 -4.41
CA LYS A 85 29.44 -4.79 -5.67
C LYS A 85 29.68 -3.67 -6.68
N ASN A 86 29.58 -2.39 -6.27
CA ASN A 86 29.70 -1.22 -7.14
C ASN A 86 28.71 -1.22 -8.34
N GLY A 87 27.53 -1.81 -8.16
CA GLY A 87 26.45 -1.84 -9.17
C GLY A 87 25.42 -0.72 -9.01
N ASP A 88 24.42 -0.66 -9.89
CA ASP A 88 23.30 0.30 -9.82
C ASP A 88 22.35 -0.06 -8.65
N TRP A 89 22.59 0.54 -7.49
CA TRP A 89 21.83 0.29 -6.26
C TRP A 89 20.76 1.34 -5.98
N LEU A 90 20.91 2.54 -6.56
CA LEU A 90 20.13 3.72 -6.19
C LEU A 90 18.66 3.53 -6.54
N LEU A 91 18.35 2.95 -7.70
CA LEU A 91 16.97 2.68 -8.10
C LEU A 91 16.22 1.81 -7.08
N TYR A 92 16.86 0.77 -6.56
CA TYR A 92 16.25 -0.12 -5.57
C TYR A 92 16.12 0.54 -4.19
N ALA A 93 17.11 1.34 -3.79
CA ALA A 93 17.03 2.10 -2.54
C ALA A 93 15.83 3.07 -2.58
N VAL A 94 15.68 3.82 -3.68
CA VAL A 94 14.56 4.74 -3.88
C VAL A 94 13.25 3.97 -3.99
N ALA A 95 13.19 2.86 -4.72
CA ALA A 95 11.99 2.03 -4.83
C ALA A 95 11.48 1.56 -3.46
N GLY A 96 12.38 1.09 -2.59
CA GLY A 96 12.04 0.74 -1.22
C GLY A 96 11.60 1.97 -0.41
N ALA A 97 12.34 3.08 -0.49
CA ALA A 97 12.00 4.31 0.24
C ALA A 97 10.61 4.84 -0.13
N THR A 98 10.27 4.87 -1.42
CA THR A 98 8.93 5.28 -1.89
C THR A 98 7.86 4.30 -1.43
N THR A 99 8.15 3.00 -1.41
CA THR A 99 7.20 1.97 -0.93
C THR A 99 6.86 2.19 0.53
N ILE A 100 7.86 2.31 1.42
CA ILE A 100 7.62 2.43 2.86
C ILE A 100 7.07 3.81 3.27
N ALA A 101 7.22 4.83 2.41
CA ALA A 101 6.69 6.18 2.66
C ALA A 101 5.15 6.23 2.80
N MET A 102 4.42 5.20 2.35
CA MET A 102 2.99 5.07 2.65
C MET A 102 2.67 5.02 4.16
N VAL A 103 3.61 4.56 4.99
CA VAL A 103 3.45 4.45 6.45
C VAL A 103 3.39 5.83 7.12
N PRO A 104 4.41 6.70 6.99
CA PRO A 104 4.32 8.05 7.56
C PRO A 104 3.18 8.87 6.92
N PHE A 105 2.85 8.65 5.64
CA PHE A 105 1.67 9.27 5.03
C PHE A 105 0.38 8.88 5.78
N THR A 106 0.23 7.58 6.13
CA THR A 106 -0.94 7.11 6.88
C THR A 106 -1.05 7.80 8.24
N TRP A 107 0.05 7.91 8.97
CA TRP A 107 0.03 8.54 10.30
C TRP A 107 -0.27 10.03 10.25
N ILE A 108 0.29 10.75 9.27
CA ILE A 108 0.17 12.20 9.19
C ILE A 108 -1.20 12.61 8.61
N PHE A 109 -1.61 11.97 7.50
CA PHE A 109 -2.76 12.44 6.72
C PHE A 109 -4.02 11.62 6.91
N MET A 110 -3.90 10.31 7.15
CA MET A 110 -5.07 9.42 7.27
C MET A 110 -5.52 9.21 8.71
N ALA A 111 -4.61 9.18 9.69
CA ALA A 111 -4.94 8.90 11.09
C ALA A 111 -6.04 9.82 11.66
N PRO A 112 -6.09 11.14 11.36
CA PRO A 112 -7.19 11.98 11.83
C PRO A 112 -8.55 11.50 11.33
N THR A 113 -8.66 11.16 10.04
CA THR A 113 -9.90 10.65 9.43
C THR A 113 -10.26 9.27 9.99
N ASN A 114 -9.27 8.39 10.16
CA ASN A 114 -9.49 7.06 10.76
C ASN A 114 -10.03 7.17 12.19
N ASN A 115 -9.45 8.06 13.01
CA ASN A 115 -9.86 8.25 14.40
C ASN A 115 -11.29 8.78 14.51
N VAL A 116 -11.71 9.65 13.59
CA VAL A 116 -13.11 10.09 13.50
C VAL A 116 -14.02 8.90 13.22
N LEU A 117 -13.74 8.09 12.20
CA LEU A 117 -14.57 6.93 11.85
C LEU A 117 -14.66 5.90 12.99
N PHE A 118 -13.55 5.62 13.68
CA PHE A 118 -13.57 4.78 14.88
C PHE A 118 -14.37 5.37 16.03
N GLY A 119 -14.29 6.69 16.24
CA GLY A 119 -15.09 7.38 17.23
C GLY A 119 -16.59 7.24 16.95
N LEU A 120 -16.99 7.39 15.68
CA LEU A 120 -18.37 7.26 15.25
C LEU A 120 -18.90 5.82 15.39
N ASP A 121 -18.13 4.80 15.01
CA ASP A 121 -18.51 3.39 15.18
C ASP A 121 -18.73 3.04 16.66
N LYS A 122 -17.83 3.53 17.53
CA LYS A 122 -17.94 3.35 18.98
C LYS A 122 -19.20 4.01 19.53
N SER A 123 -19.51 5.24 19.12
CA SER A 123 -20.72 5.97 19.53
C SER A 123 -22.00 5.30 19.04
N ALA A 124 -22.03 4.81 17.79
CA ALA A 124 -23.16 4.08 17.24
C ALA A 124 -23.45 2.76 17.97
N THR A 125 -22.44 2.19 18.64
CA THR A 125 -22.59 0.96 19.44
C THR A 125 -23.08 1.24 20.87
N THR A 126 -22.77 2.42 21.44
CA THR A 126 -23.04 2.73 22.85
C THR A 126 -24.18 3.71 23.09
N SER A 127 -24.56 4.49 22.09
CA SER A 127 -25.57 5.56 22.18
C SER A 127 -26.64 5.40 21.12
N THR A 128 -27.86 5.89 21.37
CA THR A 128 -28.94 5.97 20.37
C THR A 128 -28.73 7.09 19.34
N LEU A 129 -27.74 7.98 19.56
CA LEU A 129 -27.38 9.04 18.64
C LEU A 129 -26.44 8.51 17.56
N VAL A 130 -27.05 8.11 16.44
CA VAL A 130 -26.33 7.73 15.22
C VAL A 130 -26.14 8.99 14.39
N GLU A 131 -24.89 9.27 14.00
CA GLU A 131 -24.58 10.39 13.09
C GLU A 131 -25.35 10.26 11.77
N ASN A 132 -25.63 11.40 11.14
CA ASN A 132 -26.36 11.43 9.89
C ASN A 132 -25.63 10.59 8.81
N PHE A 133 -26.38 9.77 8.07
CA PHE A 133 -25.83 8.86 7.07
C PHE A 133 -25.00 9.57 5.99
N ALA A 134 -25.48 10.70 5.46
CA ALA A 134 -24.74 11.48 4.47
C ALA A 134 -23.43 12.05 5.05
N SER A 135 -23.42 12.43 6.33
CA SER A 135 -22.19 12.87 7.01
C SER A 135 -21.16 11.74 7.09
N VAL A 136 -21.58 10.53 7.44
CA VAL A 136 -20.71 9.35 7.49
C VAL A 136 -20.17 8.99 6.11
N GLN A 137 -21.04 8.97 5.08
CA GLN A 137 -20.64 8.73 3.69
C GLN A 137 -19.55 9.72 3.25
N ASN A 138 -19.71 11.01 3.54
CA ASN A 138 -18.71 12.03 3.18
C ASN A 138 -17.33 11.76 3.83
N ILE A 139 -17.30 11.29 5.07
CA ILE A 139 -16.05 10.95 5.76
C ILE A 139 -15.42 9.69 5.14
N VAL A 140 -16.23 8.68 4.79
CA VAL A 140 -15.76 7.47 4.10
C VAL A 140 -15.22 7.80 2.69
N VAL A 141 -15.88 8.69 1.94
CA VAL A 141 -15.41 9.18 0.64
C VAL A 141 -14.07 9.91 0.80
N LYS A 142 -13.96 10.80 1.78
CA LYS A 142 -12.69 11.48 2.10
C LYS A 142 -11.58 10.46 2.42
N TRP A 143 -11.89 9.44 3.21
CA TRP A 143 -10.95 8.37 3.51
C TRP A 143 -10.51 7.64 2.24
N SER A 144 -11.45 7.31 1.35
CA SER A 144 -11.18 6.63 0.07
C SER A 144 -10.19 7.41 -0.78
N TRP A 145 -10.40 8.73 -0.92
CA TRP A 145 -9.49 9.61 -1.65
C TRP A 145 -8.08 9.62 -1.06
N LEU A 146 -7.97 9.77 0.27
CA LEU A 146 -6.66 9.70 0.94
C LEU A 146 -5.99 8.34 0.74
N HIS A 147 -6.78 7.26 0.76
CA HIS A 147 -6.29 5.91 0.54
C HIS A 147 -5.81 5.69 -0.90
N ASP A 148 -6.48 6.27 -1.90
CA ASP A 148 -6.03 6.24 -3.30
C ASP A 148 -4.67 6.94 -3.47
N PHE A 149 -4.49 8.11 -2.86
CA PHE A 149 -3.18 8.77 -2.82
C PHE A 149 -2.13 7.89 -2.13
N ARG A 150 -2.51 7.18 -1.07
CA ARG A 150 -1.61 6.22 -0.40
C ARG A 150 -1.15 5.10 -1.33
N CYS A 151 -1.99 4.63 -2.24
CA CYS A 151 -1.64 3.56 -3.20
C CYS A 151 -0.51 3.95 -4.16
N ILE A 152 -0.30 5.26 -4.40
CA ILE A 152 0.73 5.75 -5.32
C ILE A 152 2.14 5.40 -4.82
N PHE A 153 2.37 5.37 -3.52
CA PHE A 153 3.67 5.10 -2.91
C PHE A 153 4.26 3.72 -3.29
N PRO A 154 3.59 2.59 -2.99
CA PRO A 154 4.05 1.28 -3.44
C PRO A 154 4.03 1.15 -4.96
N PHE A 155 3.10 1.81 -5.67
CA PHE A 155 3.07 1.78 -7.13
C PHE A 155 4.32 2.40 -7.78
N VAL A 156 4.75 3.56 -7.31
CA VAL A 156 6.02 4.18 -7.74
C VAL A 156 7.19 3.25 -7.42
N GLY A 157 7.18 2.60 -6.25
CA GLY A 157 8.16 1.57 -5.90
C GLY A 157 8.24 0.44 -6.93
N VAL A 158 7.09 -0.08 -7.35
CA VAL A 158 6.98 -1.11 -8.41
C VAL A 158 7.60 -0.63 -9.72
N LEU A 159 7.26 0.58 -10.18
CA LEU A 159 7.80 1.12 -11.44
C LEU A 159 9.32 1.28 -11.41
N LEU A 160 9.85 1.79 -10.29
CA LEU A 160 11.29 1.96 -10.11
C LEU A 160 12.03 0.62 -10.01
N GLY A 161 11.48 -0.33 -9.25
CA GLY A 161 12.03 -1.69 -9.14
C GLY A 161 12.02 -2.43 -10.47
N PHE A 162 10.91 -2.36 -11.20
CA PHE A 162 10.78 -2.98 -12.52
C PHE A 162 11.76 -2.36 -13.52
N ARG A 163 11.91 -1.03 -13.53
CA ARG A 163 12.91 -0.34 -14.34
C ARG A 163 14.34 -0.78 -13.99
N GLY A 164 14.64 -1.01 -12.72
CA GLY A 164 15.92 -1.55 -12.27
C GLY A 164 16.20 -2.93 -12.88
N ILE A 165 15.19 -3.80 -12.90
CA ILE A 165 15.30 -5.14 -13.50
C ILE A 165 15.56 -5.04 -15.01
N LEU A 166 14.81 -4.20 -15.74
CA LEU A 166 15.00 -4.05 -17.19
C LEU A 166 16.43 -3.61 -17.54
N ARG A 167 16.97 -2.64 -16.80
CA ARG A 167 18.36 -2.19 -16.97
C ARG A 167 19.38 -3.30 -16.77
N GLU A 168 19.15 -4.19 -15.82
CA GLU A 168 20.04 -5.34 -15.58
C GLU A 168 19.96 -6.40 -16.69
N LEU A 169 18.80 -6.53 -17.32
CA LEU A 169 18.59 -7.46 -18.42
C LEU A 169 19.01 -6.87 -19.78
N GLY A 170 19.45 -5.61 -19.83
CA GLY A 170 19.82 -4.92 -21.06
C GLY A 170 18.63 -4.60 -21.97
N ALA A 171 17.43 -4.50 -21.40
CA ALA A 171 16.16 -4.19 -22.09
C ALA A 171 15.71 -2.73 -21.90
#